data_AF-A0A9P0DKW7-F1
#
_entry.id   AF-A0A9P0DKW7-F1
#
_cell.length_a   1.000
_cell.length_b   1.000
_cell.length_c   1.000
_cell.angle_alpha   90.00
_cell.angle_beta   90.00
_cell.angle_gamma   90.00
#
_symmetry.space_group_name_H-M   'P 1'
#
loop_
_entity.id
_entity.type
_entity.pdbx_description
1 polymer ?
#
loop_
_entity_poly.entity_id
_entity_poly.type
_entity_poly.pdbx_seq_one_letter_code
_entity_poly.pdbx_strand_id
1 'polypeptide(L)'
;MNFQKLLSNRVPIILQKCGFKHYPPPPNFDNVEFPEKPKLKFIDKFPQLPPSVKAPKMQKKLRLMRGPEEVHNFLLHKQYGIMALGGGRLKWGHFEMMRLTLHRKLDSSKMFAVWRVDSPWQPMTKQGQGQRMGGGKGPIDHYVTPVKTGRIILEVGGRAEFKEIEKFLTDIANKLPFKAMAVSQEILDEMKRKEKWEEENNQNPYTLKYLIQNNMGGCNRWLSPTDTKYFSKYV
;
A
#
# COMPACT_ATOMS: atom_id res chain seq x y z
N MET A 1 9.08 59.80 22.68
CA MET A 1 10.10 58.82 23.11
C MET A 1 9.59 57.42 22.82
N ASN A 2 10.19 56.73 21.84
CA ASN A 2 9.71 55.44 21.32
C ASN A 2 10.19 54.26 22.19
N PHE A 3 9.32 53.77 23.09
CA PHE A 3 9.58 52.62 23.95
C PHE A 3 9.67 51.27 23.21
N GLN A 4 9.30 51.20 21.91
CA GLN A 4 9.35 49.97 21.11
C GLN A 4 10.75 49.59 20.58
N LYS A 5 11.74 50.49 20.60
CA LYS A 5 13.08 50.20 20.05
C LYS A 5 14.04 49.45 20.98
N LEU A 6 13.70 49.27 22.27
CA LEU A 6 14.59 48.60 23.24
C LEU A 6 14.42 47.07 23.32
N LEU A 7 13.43 46.50 22.65
CA LEU A 7 13.15 45.05 22.73
C LEU A 7 13.71 44.22 21.56
N SER A 8 14.33 44.83 20.54
CA SER A 8 14.81 44.08 19.35
C SER A 8 16.24 43.56 19.44
N ASN A 9 16.98 43.82 20.53
CA ASN A 9 18.36 43.34 20.72
C ASN A 9 18.46 42.28 21.83
N ARG A 10 17.56 41.29 21.84
CA ARG A 10 17.80 40.07 22.63
C ARG A 10 18.74 39.18 21.85
N VAL A 11 20.03 39.27 22.16
CA VAL A 11 21.00 38.23 21.81
C VAL A 11 20.46 36.93 22.42
N PRO A 12 20.24 35.85 21.63
CA PRO A 12 19.82 34.59 22.21
C PRO A 12 20.92 34.14 23.16
N ILE A 13 20.61 34.09 24.45
CA ILE A 13 21.48 33.48 25.46
C ILE A 13 21.47 31.98 25.14
N ILE A 14 22.45 31.52 24.38
CA ILE A 14 22.67 30.09 24.14
C ILE A 14 23.24 29.51 25.43
N LEU A 15 22.33 29.12 26.32
CA LEU A 15 22.67 28.44 27.56
C LEU A 15 23.16 27.04 27.17
N GLN A 16 24.48 26.82 27.17
CA GLN A 16 25.05 25.49 26.93
C GLN A 16 24.64 24.57 28.06
N LYS A 17 23.55 23.82 27.87
CA LYS A 17 23.19 22.70 28.74
C LYS A 17 24.11 21.53 28.42
N CYS A 18 25.15 21.33 29.24
CA CYS A 18 25.88 20.07 29.31
C CYS A 18 25.00 19.02 30.00
N GLY A 19 24.02 18.47 29.28
CA GLY A 19 23.25 17.31 29.73
C GLY A 19 23.97 16.01 29.36
N PHE A 20 23.88 14.97 30.21
CA PHE A 20 24.32 13.63 29.83
C PHE A 20 23.53 13.17 28.59
N LYS A 21 24.23 12.76 27.54
CA LYS A 21 23.60 12.20 26.35
C LYS A 21 23.08 10.80 26.71
N HIS A 22 21.76 10.63 26.75
CA HIS A 22 21.15 9.32 26.88
C HIS A 22 21.08 8.66 25.50
N TYR A 23 21.91 7.64 25.28
CA TYR A 23 21.85 6.82 24.07
C TYR A 23 20.99 5.60 24.36
N PRO A 24 19.87 5.39 23.63
CA PRO A 24 19.11 4.15 23.77
C PRO A 24 20.00 2.96 23.36
N PRO A 25 19.79 1.78 23.96
CA PRO A 25 20.46 0.58 23.50
C PRO A 25 20.08 0.30 22.03
N PRO A 26 20.99 -0.29 21.24
CA PRO A 26 20.67 -0.65 19.86
C PRO A 26 19.54 -1.69 19.81
N PRO A 27 18.69 -1.66 18.76
CA PRO A 27 17.63 -2.64 18.60
C PRO A 27 18.20 -4.05 18.38
N ASN A 28 17.52 -5.06 18.93
CA ASN A 28 17.89 -6.47 18.76
C ASN A 28 17.21 -7.07 17.51
N PHE A 29 17.97 -7.79 16.69
CA PHE A 29 17.51 -8.48 15.48
C PHE A 29 17.79 -10.00 15.46
N ASP A 30 18.00 -10.62 16.62
CA ASP A 30 18.36 -12.05 16.71
C ASP A 30 17.24 -12.97 16.20
N ASN A 31 15.98 -12.56 16.32
CA ASN A 31 14.81 -13.35 15.93
C ASN A 31 14.48 -13.27 14.42
N VAL A 32 15.32 -12.65 13.60
CA VAL A 32 15.06 -12.45 12.17
C VAL A 32 15.62 -13.61 11.36
N GLU A 33 14.73 -14.46 10.85
CA GLU A 33 15.08 -15.53 9.94
C GLU A 33 15.22 -15.01 8.50
N PHE A 34 16.30 -15.39 7.83
CA PHE A 34 16.57 -15.00 6.45
C PHE A 34 16.12 -16.10 5.49
N PRO A 35 15.43 -15.75 4.39
CA PRO A 35 15.17 -16.71 3.33
C PRO A 35 16.46 -17.04 2.58
N GLU A 36 16.54 -18.24 1.98
CA GLU A 36 17.68 -18.68 1.17
C GLU A 36 18.05 -17.68 0.07
N LYS A 37 17.04 -17.03 -0.52
CA LYS A 37 17.20 -16.03 -1.58
C LYS A 37 16.69 -14.67 -1.08
N PRO A 38 17.57 -13.75 -0.66
CA PRO A 38 17.16 -12.48 -0.09
C PRO A 38 16.61 -11.50 -1.15
N LYS A 39 17.00 -11.66 -2.41
CA LYS A 39 16.57 -10.77 -3.50
C LYS A 39 15.21 -11.22 -4.05
N LEU A 40 14.42 -10.24 -4.49
CA LEU A 40 13.15 -10.50 -5.15
C LEU A 40 13.31 -11.37 -6.40
N LYS A 41 12.45 -12.39 -6.51
CA LYS A 41 12.29 -13.15 -7.75
C LYS A 41 11.82 -12.25 -8.90
N PHE A 42 12.29 -12.57 -10.10
CA PHE A 42 11.73 -12.01 -11.33
C PHE A 42 10.29 -12.49 -11.48
N ILE A 43 9.42 -11.60 -11.97
CA ILE A 43 8.01 -11.92 -12.23
C ILE A 43 7.82 -11.95 -13.74
N ASP A 44 7.23 -13.03 -14.23
CA ASP A 44 6.91 -13.18 -15.65
C ASP A 44 5.84 -12.17 -16.09
N LYS A 45 5.96 -11.72 -17.33
CA LYS A 45 5.00 -10.80 -17.96
C LYS A 45 3.66 -11.44 -18.26
N PHE A 46 3.67 -12.75 -18.48
CA PHE A 46 2.52 -13.54 -18.90
C PHE A 46 2.39 -14.75 -17.97
N PRO A 47 1.15 -15.18 -17.64
CA PRO A 47 0.96 -16.42 -16.92
C PRO A 47 1.39 -17.61 -17.79
N GLN A 48 2.07 -18.57 -17.18
CA GLN A 48 2.44 -19.82 -17.85
C GLN A 48 1.20 -20.72 -17.91
N LEU A 49 0.74 -21.03 -19.13
CA LEU A 49 -0.38 -21.92 -19.39
C LEU A 49 0.14 -23.18 -20.10
N PRO A 50 -0.51 -24.34 -19.93
CA PRO A 50 -0.13 -25.53 -20.65
C PRO A 50 -0.26 -25.28 -22.17
N PRO A 51 0.64 -25.83 -23.01
CA PRO A 51 0.69 -25.53 -24.44
C PRO A 51 -0.64 -25.72 -25.19
N SER A 52 -1.49 -26.64 -24.71
CA SER A 52 -2.79 -26.94 -25.31
C SER A 52 -3.85 -25.86 -25.08
N VAL A 53 -3.69 -25.01 -24.06
CA VAL A 53 -4.73 -24.07 -23.62
C VAL A 53 -4.41 -22.65 -24.07
N LYS A 54 -5.30 -22.07 -24.87
CA LYS A 54 -5.25 -20.65 -25.21
C LYS A 54 -5.72 -19.81 -24.02
N ALA A 55 -5.03 -18.69 -23.76
CA ALA A 55 -5.41 -17.79 -22.68
C ALA A 55 -6.85 -17.25 -22.85
N PRO A 56 -7.72 -17.42 -21.85
CA PRO A 56 -9.12 -17.01 -21.96
C PRO A 56 -9.26 -15.48 -21.89
N LYS A 57 -10.11 -14.90 -22.74
CA LYS A 57 -10.43 -13.45 -22.68
C LYS A 57 -11.42 -13.17 -21.56
N MET A 58 -11.03 -12.41 -20.54
CA MET A 58 -11.86 -12.13 -19.36
C MET A 58 -12.56 -10.76 -19.41
N GLN A 59 -13.79 -10.62 -18.88
CA GLN A 59 -14.37 -9.30 -18.62
C GLN A 59 -13.49 -8.52 -17.63
N LYS A 60 -13.43 -7.18 -17.74
CA LYS A 60 -12.55 -6.34 -16.90
C LYS A 60 -12.82 -6.43 -15.38
N LYS A 61 -13.97 -6.96 -14.94
CA LYS A 61 -14.40 -7.17 -13.53
C LYS A 61 -13.83 -6.13 -12.54
N LEU A 62 -14.33 -4.89 -12.58
CA LEU A 62 -13.86 -3.78 -11.73
C LEU A 62 -14.00 -4.05 -10.22
N ARG A 63 -14.92 -4.94 -9.82
CA ARG A 63 -15.09 -5.39 -8.43
C ARG A 63 -13.81 -5.94 -7.78
N LEU A 64 -12.84 -6.41 -8.57
CA LEU A 64 -11.60 -6.98 -8.05
C LEU A 64 -10.71 -5.93 -7.37
N MET A 65 -10.94 -4.64 -7.63
CA MET A 65 -10.19 -3.54 -7.05
C MET A 65 -11.00 -2.75 -6.02
N ARG A 66 -12.32 -2.99 -5.93
CA ARG A 66 -13.22 -2.23 -5.05
C ARG A 66 -13.30 -2.88 -3.67
N GLY A 67 -13.35 -2.05 -2.64
CA GLY A 67 -13.45 -2.47 -1.24
C GLY A 67 -12.10 -2.82 -0.59
N PRO A 68 -12.13 -3.28 0.67
CA PRO A 68 -10.95 -3.67 1.41
C PRO A 68 -10.40 -5.04 0.97
N GLU A 69 -9.10 -5.22 1.19
CA GLU A 69 -8.42 -6.50 1.20
C GLU A 69 -8.67 -7.23 2.52
N GLU A 70 -9.20 -8.44 2.45
CA GLU A 70 -9.55 -9.24 3.62
C GLU A 70 -8.42 -10.19 4.04
N VAL A 71 -7.64 -10.71 3.09
CA VAL A 71 -6.67 -11.79 3.32
C VAL A 71 -5.23 -11.27 3.47
N HIS A 72 -4.74 -10.47 2.52
CA HIS A 72 -3.33 -10.07 2.48
C HIS A 72 -3.09 -8.66 3.05
N ASN A 73 -3.65 -8.39 4.24
CA ASN A 73 -3.60 -7.07 4.89
C ASN A 73 -2.63 -6.98 6.09
N PHE A 74 -1.98 -8.09 6.45
CA PHE A 74 -1.02 -8.16 7.56
C PHE A 74 0.39 -8.53 7.08
N LEU A 75 1.40 -8.08 7.81
CA LEU A 75 2.80 -8.41 7.53
C LEU A 75 3.12 -9.82 8.03
N LEU A 76 3.61 -10.71 7.16
CA LEU A 76 3.99 -12.08 7.50
C LEU A 76 5.26 -12.09 8.37
N HIS A 77 6.27 -11.33 7.94
CA HIS A 77 7.55 -11.21 8.66
C HIS A 77 7.49 -10.20 9.81
N LYS A 78 6.34 -9.53 10.05
CA LYS A 78 6.13 -8.53 11.11
C LYS A 78 7.19 -7.42 11.19
N GLN A 79 7.77 -7.04 10.05
CA GLN A 79 8.78 -5.99 9.95
C GLN A 79 8.26 -4.82 9.13
N TYR A 80 8.51 -4.82 7.82
CA TYR A 80 8.23 -3.68 6.95
C TYR A 80 7.60 -4.09 5.62
N GLY A 81 6.87 -3.16 5.00
CA GLY A 81 6.30 -3.40 3.68
C GLY A 81 5.66 -2.17 3.06
N ILE A 82 5.02 -2.39 1.92
CA ILE A 82 4.23 -1.36 1.21
C ILE A 82 2.77 -1.79 1.23
N MET A 83 1.92 -0.94 1.81
CA MET A 83 0.47 -1.12 1.84
C MET A 83 -0.21 -0.23 0.79
N ALA A 84 -1.16 -0.80 0.05
CA ALA A 84 -2.02 -0.06 -0.85
C ALA A 84 -3.10 0.71 -0.06
N LEU A 85 -3.20 2.02 -0.25
CA LEU A 85 -4.28 2.86 0.30
C LEU A 85 -5.46 3.03 -0.69
N GLY A 86 -5.30 2.59 -1.94
CA GLY A 86 -6.35 2.62 -2.96
C GLY A 86 -6.33 1.37 -3.83
N GLY A 87 -7.48 1.08 -4.44
CA GLY A 87 -7.63 -0.01 -5.41
C GLY A 87 -6.99 0.34 -6.76
N GLY A 88 -6.28 -0.61 -7.37
CA GLY A 88 -5.52 -0.36 -8.59
C GLY A 88 -5.17 -1.61 -9.40
N ARG A 89 -4.56 -1.40 -10.57
CA ARG A 89 -3.98 -2.48 -11.38
C ARG A 89 -2.47 -2.34 -11.44
N LEU A 90 -1.75 -3.39 -11.07
CA LEU A 90 -0.32 -3.49 -11.28
C LEU A 90 -0.03 -4.11 -12.65
N LYS A 91 0.67 -3.36 -13.51
CA LYS A 91 1.22 -3.87 -14.77
C LYS A 91 2.59 -4.50 -14.50
N TRP A 92 3.05 -5.35 -15.41
CA TRP A 92 4.40 -5.94 -15.33
C TRP A 92 5.52 -4.89 -15.14
N GLY A 93 5.45 -3.75 -15.83
CA GLY A 93 6.43 -2.68 -15.68
C GLY A 93 6.52 -2.09 -14.27
N HIS A 94 5.43 -2.13 -13.48
CA HIS A 94 5.47 -1.70 -12.08
C HIS A 94 6.24 -2.71 -11.22
N PHE A 95 6.06 -4.02 -11.47
CA PHE A 95 6.84 -5.06 -10.79
C PHE A 95 8.33 -4.92 -11.07
N GLU A 96 8.69 -4.67 -12.33
CA GLU A 96 10.10 -4.51 -12.71
C GLU A 96 10.70 -3.22 -12.13
N MET A 97 9.94 -2.12 -12.11
CA MET A 97 10.34 -0.88 -11.46
C MET A 97 10.62 -1.07 -9.96
N MET A 98 9.71 -1.75 -9.25
CA MET A 98 9.87 -2.09 -7.84
C MET A 98 11.10 -2.98 -7.61
N ARG A 99 11.22 -4.05 -8.40
CA ARG A 99 12.32 -5.02 -8.33
C ARG A 99 13.67 -4.34 -8.52
N LEU A 100 13.82 -3.53 -9.58
CA LEU A 100 15.07 -2.84 -9.89
C LEU A 100 15.43 -1.81 -8.81
N THR A 101 14.44 -1.06 -8.32
CA THR A 101 14.66 -0.07 -7.25
C THR A 101 15.15 -0.74 -5.97
N LEU A 102 14.53 -1.85 -5.58
CA LEU A 102 14.95 -2.63 -4.41
C LEU A 102 16.31 -3.27 -4.63
N HIS A 103 16.56 -3.90 -5.77
CA HIS A 103 17.85 -4.55 -6.04
C HIS A 103 19.02 -3.55 -5.97
N ARG A 104 18.80 -2.28 -6.35
CA ARG A 104 19.82 -1.22 -6.26
C ARG A 104 20.09 -0.73 -4.84
N LYS A 105 19.13 -0.83 -3.92
CA LYS A 105 19.21 -0.24 -2.57
C LYS A 105 19.25 -1.27 -1.45
N LEU A 106 18.97 -2.54 -1.74
CA LEU A 106 18.85 -3.60 -0.76
C LEU A 106 20.19 -4.31 -0.55
N ASP A 107 20.69 -4.24 0.68
CA ASP A 107 21.88 -4.96 1.11
C ASP A 107 21.54 -6.43 1.40
N SER A 108 21.92 -7.32 0.50
CA SER A 108 21.51 -8.74 0.55
C SER A 108 22.05 -9.53 1.75
N SER A 109 23.06 -9.01 2.45
CA SER A 109 23.59 -9.59 3.68
C SER A 109 22.77 -9.21 4.92
N LYS A 110 22.09 -8.07 4.89
CA LYS A 110 21.33 -7.52 6.02
C LYS A 110 19.84 -7.59 5.82
N MET A 111 19.38 -7.64 4.58
CA MET A 111 17.98 -7.44 4.21
C MET A 111 17.54 -8.45 3.17
N PHE A 112 16.25 -8.72 3.16
CA PHE A 112 15.59 -9.52 2.14
C PHE A 112 14.25 -8.87 1.75
N ALA A 113 13.77 -9.17 0.55
CA ALA A 113 12.49 -8.67 0.05
C ALA A 113 11.67 -9.80 -0.56
N VAL A 114 10.36 -9.79 -0.29
CA VAL A 114 9.42 -10.84 -0.70
C VAL A 114 8.19 -10.22 -1.35
N TRP A 115 7.75 -10.82 -2.45
CA TRP A 115 6.48 -10.47 -3.08
C TRP A 115 5.29 -10.99 -2.28
N ARG A 116 4.30 -10.13 -2.01
CA ARG A 116 3.00 -10.51 -1.45
C ARG A 116 1.87 -10.51 -2.49
N VAL A 117 2.22 -10.23 -3.74
CA VAL A 117 1.28 -10.14 -4.87
C VAL A 117 1.69 -11.16 -5.92
N ASP A 118 0.68 -11.78 -6.51
CA ASP A 118 0.86 -12.74 -7.59
C ASP A 118 1.32 -12.07 -8.88
N SER A 119 1.92 -12.90 -9.75
CA SER A 119 2.24 -12.49 -11.12
C SER A 119 0.99 -11.99 -11.85
N PRO A 120 1.15 -11.07 -12.83
CA PRO A 120 0.06 -10.60 -13.67
C PRO A 120 -0.75 -11.75 -14.29
N TRP A 121 -2.03 -11.84 -13.92
CA TRP A 121 -2.91 -12.94 -14.34
C TRP A 121 -4.19 -12.46 -15.02
N GLN A 122 -4.66 -11.24 -14.74
CA GLN A 122 -5.88 -10.71 -15.36
C GLN A 122 -5.56 -10.24 -16.79
N PRO A 123 -6.17 -10.82 -17.84
CA PRO A 123 -5.93 -10.41 -19.22
C PRO A 123 -6.67 -9.11 -19.55
N MET A 124 -5.96 -8.14 -20.12
CA MET A 124 -6.51 -6.88 -20.61
C MET A 124 -6.52 -6.88 -22.13
N THR A 125 -7.72 -6.79 -22.72
CA THR A 125 -7.90 -6.73 -24.17
C THR A 125 -7.92 -5.30 -24.69
N LYS A 126 -7.32 -5.07 -25.85
CA LYS A 126 -7.32 -3.78 -26.55
C LYS A 126 -7.71 -4.01 -28.02
N GLN A 127 -8.62 -3.19 -28.56
CA GLN A 127 -8.88 -3.17 -30.00
C GLN A 127 -7.77 -2.40 -30.72
N GLY A 128 -7.55 -2.70 -32.01
CA GLY A 128 -6.61 -1.95 -32.83
C GLY A 128 -7.01 -0.47 -32.93
N GLN A 129 -6.01 0.42 -33.02
CA GLN A 129 -6.28 1.83 -33.25
C GLN A 129 -6.96 2.02 -34.63
N GLY A 130 -7.98 2.87 -34.69
CA GLY A 130 -8.73 3.14 -35.93
C GLY A 130 -9.87 2.16 -36.27
N GLN A 131 -10.09 1.12 -35.46
CA GLN A 131 -11.20 0.19 -35.67
C GLN A 131 -12.54 0.79 -35.21
N ARG A 132 -13.64 0.45 -35.91
CA ARG A 132 -15.00 0.84 -35.52
C ARG A 132 -15.50 0.03 -34.32
N MET A 133 -16.52 0.55 -33.63
CA MET A 133 -17.22 -0.17 -32.57
C MET A 133 -17.90 -1.43 -33.12
N GLY A 134 -17.91 -2.51 -32.36
CA GLY A 134 -18.41 -3.83 -32.79
C GLY A 134 -17.28 -4.80 -33.13
N GLY A 135 -17.58 -5.85 -33.92
CA GLY A 135 -16.58 -6.83 -34.38
C GLY A 135 -16.07 -7.80 -33.30
N GLY A 136 -16.73 -7.83 -32.14
CA GLY A 136 -16.35 -8.70 -31.02
C GLY A 136 -15.16 -8.17 -30.21
N LYS A 137 -14.62 -9.04 -29.36
CA LYS A 137 -13.61 -8.67 -28.37
C LYS A 137 -12.20 -8.75 -28.95
N GLY A 138 -11.43 -7.67 -28.82
CA GLY A 138 -10.04 -7.58 -29.28
C GLY A 138 -9.09 -8.63 -28.67
N PRO A 139 -7.85 -8.73 -29.20
CA PRO A 139 -6.80 -9.57 -28.64
C PRO A 139 -6.37 -9.10 -27.24
N ILE A 140 -5.70 -9.99 -26.49
CA ILE A 140 -5.09 -9.67 -25.20
C ILE A 140 -3.81 -8.86 -25.47
N ASP A 141 -3.71 -7.69 -24.86
CA ASP A 141 -2.58 -6.76 -25.02
C ASP A 141 -1.53 -6.98 -23.91
N HIS A 142 -1.99 -7.01 -22.65
CA HIS A 142 -1.13 -7.26 -21.49
C HIS A 142 -1.91 -7.89 -20.34
N TYR A 143 -1.18 -8.36 -19.33
CA TYR A 143 -1.74 -8.86 -18.08
C TYR A 143 -1.50 -7.88 -16.95
N VAL A 144 -2.40 -7.90 -15.98
CA VAL A 144 -2.36 -7.06 -14.78
C VAL A 144 -2.71 -7.87 -13.55
N THR A 145 -2.26 -7.40 -12.38
CA THR A 145 -2.74 -7.88 -11.09
C THR A 145 -3.64 -6.82 -10.45
N PRO A 146 -4.94 -7.07 -10.26
CA PRO A 146 -5.80 -6.16 -9.51
C PRO A 146 -5.44 -6.20 -8.02
N VAL A 147 -5.45 -5.04 -7.38
CA VAL A 147 -5.10 -4.83 -5.97
C VAL A 147 -6.24 -4.04 -5.31
N LYS A 148 -6.63 -4.44 -4.10
CA LYS A 148 -7.59 -3.72 -3.26
C LYS A 148 -6.91 -2.87 -2.20
N THR A 149 -7.67 -1.96 -1.60
CA THR A 149 -7.20 -1.14 -0.47
C THR A 149 -6.87 -1.99 0.75
N GLY A 150 -5.77 -1.69 1.43
CA GLY A 150 -5.26 -2.44 2.58
C GLY A 150 -4.37 -3.63 2.20
N ARG A 151 -4.21 -3.94 0.91
CA ARG A 151 -3.34 -5.04 0.48
C ARG A 151 -1.86 -4.69 0.62
N ILE A 152 -1.09 -5.60 1.22
CA ILE A 152 0.37 -5.51 1.25
C ILE A 152 0.92 -6.02 -0.09
N ILE A 153 1.71 -5.17 -0.75
CA ILE A 153 2.25 -5.45 -2.09
C ILE A 153 3.56 -6.24 -2.00
N LEU A 154 4.41 -5.76 -1.11
CA LEU A 154 5.78 -6.21 -0.95
C LEU A 154 6.16 -6.08 0.52
N GLU A 155 6.97 -7.03 0.97
CA GLU A 155 7.61 -7.00 2.27
C GLU A 155 9.11 -6.87 2.14
N VAL A 156 9.68 -6.16 3.11
CA VAL A 156 11.12 -6.10 3.32
C VAL A 156 11.37 -6.48 4.77
N GLY A 157 12.27 -7.43 4.95
CA GLY A 157 12.74 -7.84 6.26
C GLY A 157 14.27 -7.82 6.34
N GLY A 158 14.79 -8.05 7.55
CA GLY A 158 16.22 -8.05 7.82
C GLY A 158 16.62 -7.43 9.15
N ARG A 159 17.93 -7.23 9.29
CA ARG A 159 18.59 -6.56 10.42
C ARG A 159 18.79 -5.08 10.10
N ALA A 160 17.70 -4.36 9.88
CA ALA A 160 17.71 -2.96 9.48
C ALA A 160 16.55 -2.21 10.16
N GLU A 161 16.79 -0.95 10.51
CA GLU A 161 15.77 -0.10 11.12
C GLU A 161 14.81 0.47 10.08
N PHE A 162 13.58 0.81 10.52
CA PHE A 162 12.58 1.38 9.62
C PHE A 162 13.07 2.64 8.90
N LYS A 163 13.84 3.50 9.58
CA LYS A 163 14.34 4.77 9.03
C LYS A 163 15.25 4.57 7.80
N GLU A 164 15.97 3.46 7.73
CA GLU A 164 16.81 3.12 6.57
C GLU A 164 15.95 2.68 5.38
N ILE A 165 14.87 1.95 5.69
CA ILE A 165 14.00 1.28 4.72
C ILE A 165 12.93 2.23 4.16
N GLU A 166 12.39 3.08 5.02
CA GLU A 166 11.26 3.98 4.76
C GLU A 166 11.49 4.83 3.51
N LYS A 167 12.69 5.37 3.34
CA LYS A 167 13.01 6.28 2.22
C LYS A 167 12.76 5.61 0.87
N PHE A 168 13.28 4.41 0.67
CA PHE A 168 13.12 3.75 -0.61
C PHE A 168 11.77 3.06 -0.79
N LEU A 169 11.13 2.61 0.30
CA LEU A 169 9.75 2.12 0.21
C LEU A 169 8.79 3.27 -0.16
N THR A 170 9.02 4.47 0.35
CA THR A 170 8.26 5.67 0.01
C THR A 170 8.49 6.08 -1.44
N ASP A 171 9.74 6.05 -1.93
CA ASP A 171 10.05 6.28 -3.35
C ASP A 171 9.28 5.32 -4.26
N ILE A 172 9.20 4.05 -3.87
CA ILE A 172 8.45 3.03 -4.61
C ILE A 172 6.95 3.31 -4.54
N ALA A 173 6.42 3.58 -3.35
CA ALA A 173 5.01 3.86 -3.13
C ALA A 173 4.51 5.03 -3.99
N ASN A 174 5.31 6.09 -4.13
CA ASN A 174 4.99 7.25 -4.96
C ASN A 174 4.95 6.95 -6.46
N LYS A 175 5.64 5.90 -6.92
CA LYS A 175 5.65 5.47 -8.33
C LYS A 175 4.53 4.48 -8.67
N LEU A 176 3.78 4.02 -7.68
CA LEU A 176 2.67 3.11 -7.91
C LEU A 176 1.47 3.85 -8.54
N PRO A 177 0.63 3.15 -9.32
CA PRO A 177 -0.50 3.77 -10.01
C PRO A 177 -1.69 4.11 -9.09
N PHE A 178 -1.55 3.90 -7.78
CA PHE A 178 -2.54 4.17 -6.75
C PHE A 178 -1.82 4.64 -5.48
N LYS A 179 -2.56 5.30 -4.59
CA LYS A 179 -2.00 5.77 -3.32
C LYS A 179 -1.50 4.57 -2.50
N ALA A 180 -0.25 4.63 -2.06
CA ALA A 180 0.38 3.60 -1.26
C ALA A 180 1.21 4.24 -0.16
N MET A 181 1.57 3.47 0.85
CA MET A 181 2.34 3.94 2.01
C MET A 181 3.34 2.86 2.45
N ALA A 182 4.53 3.29 2.85
CA ALA A 182 5.49 2.45 3.55
C ALA A 182 5.00 2.23 4.99
N VAL A 183 4.96 0.98 5.44
CA VAL A 183 4.43 0.62 6.76
C VAL A 183 5.41 -0.27 7.51
N SER A 184 5.48 -0.08 8.82
CA SER A 184 6.05 -1.04 9.77
C SER A 184 4.93 -1.75 10.53
N GLN A 185 5.26 -2.84 11.22
CA GLN A 185 4.30 -3.52 12.10
C GLN A 185 3.73 -2.56 13.16
N GLU A 186 4.58 -1.75 13.78
CA GLU A 186 4.18 -0.74 14.76
C GLU A 186 3.20 0.27 14.17
N ILE A 187 3.48 0.79 12.97
CA ILE A 187 2.61 1.74 12.27
C ILE A 187 1.25 1.10 11.97
N LEU A 188 1.21 -0.17 11.55
CA LEU A 188 -0.06 -0.86 11.29
C LEU A 188 -0.89 -1.04 12.57
N ASP A 189 -0.25 -1.37 13.69
CA ASP A 189 -0.92 -1.55 14.97
C ASP A 189 -1.40 -0.22 15.54
N GLU A 190 -0.64 0.87 15.35
CA GLU A 190 -1.05 2.23 15.66
C GLU A 190 -2.24 2.68 14.80
N MET A 191 -2.24 2.41 13.50
CA MET A 191 -3.37 2.72 12.62
C MET A 191 -4.64 2.03 13.08
N LYS A 192 -4.57 0.74 13.44
CA LYS A 192 -5.72 -0.01 13.97
C LYS A 192 -6.20 0.54 15.31
N ARG A 193 -5.27 0.86 16.22
CA ARG A 193 -5.58 1.44 17.53
C ARG A 193 -6.24 2.80 17.38
N LYS A 194 -5.74 3.61 16.45
CA LYS A 194 -6.28 4.92 16.10
C LYS A 194 -7.69 4.80 15.51
N GLU A 195 -7.91 3.89 14.56
CA GLU A 195 -9.26 3.67 14.00
C GLU A 195 -10.25 3.24 15.11
N LYS A 196 -9.85 2.32 15.98
CA LYS A 196 -10.68 1.90 17.13
C LYS A 196 -10.97 3.06 18.09
N TRP A 197 -9.95 3.85 18.42
CA TRP A 197 -10.10 5.03 19.29
C TRP A 197 -11.02 6.07 18.65
N GLU A 198 -10.90 6.33 17.35
CA GLU A 198 -11.78 7.25 16.62
C GLU A 198 -13.24 6.75 16.60
N GLU A 199 -13.46 5.43 16.45
CA GLU A 199 -14.80 4.84 16.51
C GLU A 199 -15.42 4.94 17.91
N GLU A 200 -14.64 4.72 18.98
CA GLU A 200 -15.10 4.80 20.39
C GLU A 200 -15.35 6.23 20.85
N ASN A 201 -14.51 7.18 20.44
CA ASN A 201 -14.61 8.59 20.85
C ASN A 201 -15.53 9.43 19.94
N ASN A 202 -16.12 8.81 18.92
CA ASN A 202 -17.04 9.50 18.03
C ASN A 202 -18.27 10.01 18.80
N GLN A 203 -18.36 11.33 18.99
CA GLN A 203 -19.47 11.98 19.67
C GLN A 203 -20.76 12.04 18.83
N ASN A 204 -20.66 11.85 17.52
CA ASN A 204 -21.83 11.92 16.65
C ASN A 204 -22.69 10.64 16.78
N PRO A 205 -23.93 10.74 17.28
CA PRO A 205 -24.81 9.58 17.41
C PRO A 205 -25.24 9.00 16.05
N TYR A 206 -25.25 9.83 15.00
CA TYR A 206 -25.66 9.42 13.65
C TYR A 206 -24.45 9.04 12.81
N THR A 207 -23.93 7.84 13.05
CA THR A 207 -22.87 7.27 12.20
C THR A 207 -23.42 6.85 10.85
N LEU A 208 -22.59 6.90 9.80
CA LEU A 208 -23.02 6.47 8.46
C LEU A 208 -23.44 5.00 8.45
N LYS A 209 -22.75 4.17 9.25
CA LYS A 209 -23.14 2.78 9.50
C LYS A 209 -24.57 2.67 10.03
N TYR A 210 -24.91 3.44 11.05
CA TYR A 210 -26.24 3.47 11.65
C TYR A 210 -27.31 3.96 10.66
N LEU A 211 -27.04 5.03 9.91
CA LEU A 211 -27.97 5.59 8.93
C LEU A 211 -28.33 4.57 7.83
N ILE A 212 -27.33 3.86 7.32
CA ILE A 212 -27.48 2.87 6.24
C ILE A 212 -28.24 1.63 6.74
N GLN A 213 -27.88 1.11 7.91
CA GLN A 213 -28.52 -0.09 8.48
C GLN A 213 -30.00 0.12 8.75
N ASN A 214 -30.39 1.31 9.23
CA ASN A 214 -31.78 1.65 9.52
C ASN A 214 -32.53 2.23 8.31
N ASN A 215 -31.91 2.26 7.11
CA ASN A 215 -32.48 2.86 5.90
C ASN A 215 -33.07 4.27 6.15
N MET A 216 -32.38 5.09 6.96
CA MET A 216 -32.88 6.40 7.35
C MET A 216 -33.01 7.31 6.12
N GLY A 217 -34.15 7.99 6.00
CA GLY A 217 -34.45 8.83 4.83
C GLY A 217 -34.54 8.05 3.50
N GLY A 218 -34.73 6.73 3.55
CA GLY A 218 -34.79 5.89 2.35
C GLY A 218 -33.44 5.79 1.62
N CYS A 219 -32.33 5.84 2.36
CA CYS A 219 -30.98 5.92 1.79
C CYS A 219 -30.61 4.77 0.86
N ASN A 220 -31.17 3.57 1.08
CA ASN A 220 -30.91 2.40 0.25
C ASN A 220 -31.45 2.53 -1.18
N ARG A 221 -32.34 3.50 -1.45
CA ARG A 221 -32.84 3.76 -2.81
C ARG A 221 -31.77 4.35 -3.74
N TRP A 222 -30.82 5.11 -3.17
CA TRP A 222 -29.80 5.83 -3.93
C TRP A 222 -28.37 5.32 -3.69
N LEU A 223 -28.14 4.56 -2.61
CA LEU A 223 -26.84 3.94 -2.35
C LEU A 223 -26.60 2.70 -3.21
N SER A 224 -25.34 2.49 -3.61
CA SER A 224 -24.94 1.24 -4.27
C SER A 224 -24.94 0.08 -3.27
N PRO A 225 -25.17 -1.18 -3.72
CA PRO A 225 -25.01 -2.35 -2.86
C PRO A 225 -23.63 -2.46 -2.19
N THR A 226 -22.58 -1.96 -2.83
CA THR A 226 -21.22 -1.92 -2.27
C THR A 226 -21.06 -0.84 -1.20
N ASP A 227 -21.71 0.31 -1.36
CA ASP A 227 -21.68 1.40 -0.39
C ASP A 227 -22.45 0.99 0.86
N THR A 228 -23.56 0.26 0.66
CA THR A 228 -24.31 -0.41 1.73
C THR A 228 -23.43 -1.43 2.46
N LYS A 229 -22.67 -2.26 1.72
CA LYS A 229 -21.79 -3.28 2.30
C LYS A 229 -20.64 -2.68 3.12
N TYR A 230 -20.05 -1.60 2.66
CA TYR A 230 -18.84 -1.03 3.25
C TYR A 230 -19.05 0.33 3.92
N PHE A 231 -20.31 0.70 4.17
CA PHE A 231 -20.72 1.96 4.81
C PHE A 231 -20.04 3.20 4.20
N SER A 232 -19.94 3.22 2.87
CA SER A 232 -19.25 4.24 2.05
C SER A 232 -17.80 4.56 2.45
N LYS A 233 -17.11 3.68 3.21
CA LYS A 233 -15.67 3.82 3.49
C LYS A 233 -14.81 3.65 2.22
N TYR A 234 -15.32 2.95 1.20
CA TYR A 234 -14.61 2.68 -0.07
C TYR A 234 -15.50 3.06 -1.26
N VAL A 235 -15.14 4.17 -1.91
CA VAL A 235 -15.83 4.72 -3.09
C VAL A 235 -15.15 4.22 -4.36
#